data_AF-A0A7R9KFD8-F1
#
_entry.id   AF-A0A7R9KFD8-F1
#
_cell.length_a   1.000
_cell.length_b   1.000
_cell.length_c   1.000
_cell.angle_alpha   90.00
_cell.angle_beta   90.00
_cell.angle_gamma   90.00
#
_symmetry.space_group_name_H-M   'P 1'
#
loop_
_entity.id
_entity.type
_entity.pdbx_description
1 polymer ?
#
loop_
_entity_poly.entity_id
_entity_poly.type
_entity_poly.pdbx_seq_one_letter_code
_entity_poly.pdbx_strand_id
1 'polypeptide(L)'
;MALLVLYFVDYKLNVTDSTAGATTVAALDNYKTNFLAYLGIASISPNVVLQALNLFGRTSHGSLSTRISMAFLLQAVVFVTTIGLAIADTSGWPVGFFWLTMVTAVVINAAVGVLQSCYSGAAAKLPPEYMNATLLGNNLSGVIVAVFMLVSIALSPSPHAIGIIYFSLALVMIVVCLVLQYKLNSNDFYVYHSELDCKSGADSVADDNCPPESHGMSGDTTGDAEGDQHMEGLVLYRYVFGKTWHQLLNIFITSFSTLCIFPALMADIRPLNHMISERYFVPTFCFLFFNVFVTCGNSLAQIIQRPGPRYLFVWCALRLLFIPFFLYCNYRPGTIDRHLPVVFDNDWYYIGGTVAMTLSFGYLTSMCMMYAPRCVPHRHSATAGMMACLALLLVF
;
A
#
# COMPACT_ATOMS: atom_id res chain seq x y z
N MET A 1 -1.43 -15.05 4.43
CA MET A 1 -0.30 -15.56 5.23
C MET A 1 -0.27 -17.10 5.25
N ALA A 2 -1.34 -17.78 5.68
CA ALA A 2 -1.37 -19.25 5.75
C ALA A 2 -1.08 -19.99 4.43
N LEU A 3 -1.58 -19.48 3.30
CA LEU A 3 -1.38 -20.11 1.99
C LEU A 3 0.08 -20.01 1.48
N LEU A 4 0.77 -18.92 1.80
CA LEU A 4 2.18 -18.74 1.45
C LEU A 4 3.06 -19.71 2.24
N VAL A 5 2.78 -19.90 3.53
CA VAL A 5 3.47 -20.88 4.37
C VAL A 5 3.24 -22.29 3.83
N LEU A 6 1.98 -22.64 3.52
CA LEU A 6 1.65 -23.96 2.99
C LEU A 6 2.39 -24.30 1.68
N TYR A 7 2.49 -23.32 0.77
CA TYR A 7 3.14 -23.56 -0.52
C TYR A 7 4.67 -23.43 -0.46
N PHE A 8 5.20 -22.36 0.14
CA PHE A 8 6.65 -22.12 0.15
C PHE A 8 7.35 -22.92 1.24
N VAL A 9 6.85 -22.90 2.47
CA VAL A 9 7.50 -23.52 3.63
C VAL A 9 7.19 -25.02 3.68
N ASP A 10 5.90 -25.38 3.68
CA ASP A 10 5.47 -26.77 3.95
C ASP A 10 5.58 -27.68 2.72
N TYR A 11 5.68 -27.11 1.51
CA TYR A 11 5.80 -27.84 0.26
C TYR A 11 7.16 -27.64 -0.41
N LYS A 12 7.47 -26.45 -0.95
CA LYS A 12 8.70 -26.25 -1.77
C LYS A 12 10.01 -26.33 -0.97
N LEU A 13 10.05 -25.79 0.25
CA LEU A 13 11.23 -25.85 1.12
C LEU A 13 11.27 -27.12 1.96
N ASN A 14 10.17 -27.87 2.04
CA ASN A 14 10.08 -29.06 2.89
C ASN A 14 10.62 -30.32 2.21
N VAL A 15 11.91 -30.28 1.88
CA VAL A 15 12.61 -31.38 1.20
C VAL A 15 13.57 -32.05 2.18
N THR A 16 13.54 -33.39 2.22
CA THR A 16 14.54 -34.23 2.89
C THR A 16 15.66 -34.56 1.90
N ASP A 17 16.64 -33.67 1.79
CA ASP A 17 17.85 -33.98 1.03
C ASP A 17 18.76 -34.90 1.85
N SER A 18 18.71 -36.20 1.54
CA SER A 18 19.49 -37.25 2.23
C SER A 18 21.00 -37.14 1.95
N THR A 19 21.38 -36.30 0.98
CA THR A 19 22.77 -36.04 0.57
C THR A 19 23.28 -34.66 1.00
N ALA A 20 22.43 -33.82 1.60
CA ALA A 20 22.81 -32.49 2.06
C ALA A 20 23.73 -32.54 3.29
N GLY A 21 24.84 -31.78 3.21
CA GLY A 21 25.69 -31.55 4.38
C GLY A 21 24.97 -30.81 5.51
N ALA A 22 25.45 -30.97 6.75
CA ALA A 22 24.83 -30.38 7.94
C ALA A 22 24.60 -28.85 7.86
N THR A 23 25.47 -28.13 7.15
CA THR A 23 25.34 -26.69 6.90
C THR A 23 24.10 -26.33 6.07
N THR A 24 23.78 -27.14 5.06
CA THR A 24 22.63 -26.93 4.18
C THR A 24 21.32 -27.20 4.91
N VAL A 25 21.30 -28.24 5.76
CA VAL A 25 20.14 -28.56 6.61
C VAL A 25 19.86 -27.43 7.61
N ALA A 26 20.89 -26.93 8.28
CA ALA A 26 20.76 -25.80 9.22
C ALA A 26 20.28 -24.51 8.53
N ALA A 27 20.77 -24.22 7.32
CA ALA A 27 20.31 -23.08 6.54
C ALA A 27 18.82 -23.21 6.17
N LEU A 28 18.39 -24.39 5.72
CA LEU A 28 17.01 -24.63 5.32
C LEU A 28 16.03 -24.53 6.50
N ASP A 29 16.42 -25.01 7.68
CA ASP A 29 15.64 -24.88 8.91
C ASP A 29 15.45 -23.40 9.31
N ASN A 30 16.53 -22.62 9.23
CA ASN A 30 16.49 -21.18 9.45
C ASN A 30 15.55 -20.47 8.45
N TYR A 31 15.62 -20.82 7.17
CA TYR A 31 14.77 -20.23 6.12
C TYR A 31 13.30 -20.54 6.30
N LYS A 32 12.95 -21.78 6.69
CA LYS A 32 11.56 -22.17 6.99
C LYS A 32 11.01 -21.39 8.19
N THR A 33 11.79 -21.34 9.27
CA THR A 33 11.40 -20.70 10.52
C THR A 33 11.18 -19.19 10.35
N ASN A 34 12.07 -18.54 9.60
CA ASN A 34 12.05 -17.08 9.43
C ASN A 34 11.48 -16.64 8.08
N PHE A 35 10.81 -17.51 7.33
CA PHE A 35 10.35 -17.24 5.96
C PHE A 35 9.49 -15.96 5.88
N LEU A 36 8.53 -15.80 6.80
CA LEU A 36 7.64 -14.64 6.81
C LEU A 36 8.39 -13.34 7.17
N ALA A 37 9.41 -13.40 8.02
CA ALA A 37 10.25 -12.26 8.35
C ALA A 37 11.09 -11.83 7.15
N TYR A 38 11.74 -12.79 6.48
CA TYR A 38 12.50 -12.54 5.25
C TYR A 38 11.61 -11.96 4.14
N LEU A 39 10.44 -12.57 3.92
CA LEU A 39 9.48 -12.08 2.94
C LEU A 39 8.96 -10.68 3.29
N GLY A 40 8.71 -10.40 4.57
CA GLY A 40 8.30 -9.08 5.06
C GLY A 40 9.31 -7.99 4.74
N ILE A 41 10.59 -8.22 5.06
CA ILE A 41 11.70 -7.30 4.72
C ILE A 41 11.85 -7.17 3.20
N ALA A 42 11.85 -8.29 2.48
CA ALA A 42 11.92 -8.34 1.02
C ALA A 42 10.72 -7.66 0.33
N SER A 43 9.63 -7.40 1.05
CA SER A 43 8.46 -6.71 0.52
C SER A 43 8.44 -5.23 0.88
N ILE A 44 8.54 -4.90 2.17
CA ILE A 44 8.33 -3.52 2.63
C ILE A 44 9.52 -2.63 2.29
N SER A 45 10.74 -3.09 2.56
CA SER A 45 11.95 -2.28 2.36
C SER A 45 12.13 -1.82 0.91
N PRO A 46 12.09 -2.68 -0.12
CA PRO A 46 12.22 -2.21 -1.49
C PRO A 46 11.03 -1.36 -1.95
N ASN A 47 9.82 -1.62 -1.45
CA ASN A 47 8.65 -0.80 -1.78
C ASN A 47 8.86 0.65 -1.33
N VAL A 48 9.16 0.88 -0.04
CA VAL A 48 9.36 2.23 0.52
C VAL A 48 10.56 2.92 -0.12
N VAL A 49 11.68 2.20 -0.30
CA VAL A 49 12.88 2.76 -0.93
C VAL A 49 12.61 3.20 -2.36
N LEU A 50 11.97 2.36 -3.19
CA LEU A 50 11.70 2.71 -4.58
C LEU A 50 10.57 3.73 -4.72
N GLN A 51 9.63 3.80 -3.78
CA GLN A 51 8.63 4.86 -3.71
C GLN A 51 9.28 6.21 -3.41
N ALA A 52 10.21 6.26 -2.45
CA ALA A 52 11.00 7.45 -2.13
C ALA A 52 11.94 7.85 -3.28
N LEU A 53 12.67 6.91 -3.88
CA LEU A 53 13.52 7.16 -5.05
C LEU A 53 12.70 7.60 -6.27
N ASN A 54 11.49 7.06 -6.44
CA ASN A 54 10.58 7.51 -7.49
C ASN A 54 10.20 8.98 -7.31
N LEU A 55 9.86 9.37 -6.07
CA LEU A 55 9.44 10.72 -5.71
C LEU A 55 10.59 11.73 -5.76
N PHE A 56 11.72 11.42 -5.11
CA PHE A 56 12.85 12.33 -4.93
C PHE A 56 13.93 12.22 -6.01
N GLY A 57 13.92 11.14 -6.80
CA GLY A 57 14.90 10.92 -7.85
C GLY A 57 14.73 11.89 -9.01
N ARG A 58 15.85 12.46 -9.47
CA ARG A 58 15.94 13.30 -10.68
C ARG A 58 15.57 12.55 -11.98
N THR A 59 15.22 11.26 -11.91
CA THR A 59 14.75 10.41 -13.00
C THR A 59 13.34 10.77 -13.49
N SER A 60 12.98 12.07 -13.51
CA SER A 60 11.84 12.61 -14.26
C SER A 60 12.13 12.60 -15.78
N HIS A 61 12.85 11.59 -16.27
CA HIS A 61 12.93 11.29 -17.69
C HIS A 61 11.88 10.22 -17.99
N GLY A 62 10.70 10.65 -18.44
CA GLY A 62 9.57 9.80 -18.79
C GLY A 62 8.28 10.21 -18.07
N SER A 63 7.16 10.14 -18.78
CA SER A 63 5.84 10.43 -18.21
C SER A 63 5.48 9.43 -17.09
N LEU A 64 4.66 9.85 -16.10
CA LEU A 64 4.12 8.96 -15.06
C LEU A 64 3.53 7.68 -15.67
N SER A 65 2.84 7.83 -16.80
CA SER A 65 2.25 6.74 -17.56
C SER A 65 3.28 5.71 -18.05
N THR A 66 4.43 6.16 -18.58
CA THR A 66 5.51 5.26 -19.02
C THR A 66 6.01 4.42 -17.86
N ARG A 67 6.17 5.03 -16.68
CA ARG A 67 6.66 4.34 -15.47
C ARG A 67 5.66 3.30 -14.96
N ILE A 68 4.36 3.61 -15.02
CA ILE A 68 3.27 2.68 -14.69
C ILE A 68 3.31 1.46 -15.63
N SER A 69 3.39 1.69 -16.96
CA SER A 69 3.45 0.61 -17.94
C SER A 69 4.68 -0.28 -17.74
N MET A 70 5.86 0.31 -17.50
CA MET A 70 7.09 -0.46 -17.23
C MET A 70 6.98 -1.28 -15.94
N ALA A 71 6.38 -0.73 -14.89
CA ALA A 71 6.17 -1.45 -13.63
C ALA A 71 5.23 -2.65 -13.78
N PHE A 72 4.17 -2.56 -14.59
CA PHE A 72 3.32 -3.71 -14.89
C PHE A 72 4.00 -4.75 -15.77
N LEU A 73 4.75 -4.33 -16.79
CA LEU A 73 5.51 -5.26 -17.63
C LEU A 73 6.54 -6.04 -16.81
N LEU A 74 7.25 -5.35 -15.91
CA LEU A 74 8.17 -5.99 -14.98
C LEU A 74 7.45 -7.00 -14.06
N GLN A 75 6.31 -6.63 -13.50
CA GLN A 75 5.50 -7.55 -12.69
C GLN A 75 5.04 -8.76 -13.50
N ALA A 76 4.59 -8.59 -14.74
CA ALA A 76 4.18 -9.69 -15.61
C ALA A 76 5.33 -10.69 -15.82
N VAL A 77 6.54 -10.20 -16.12
CA VAL A 77 7.75 -11.05 -16.29
C VAL A 77 8.05 -11.82 -15.01
N VAL A 78 7.97 -11.17 -13.85
CA VAL A 78 8.22 -11.85 -12.57
C VAL A 78 7.14 -12.90 -12.29
N PHE A 79 5.86 -12.62 -12.51
CA PHE A 79 4.79 -13.61 -12.32
C PHE A 79 4.91 -14.81 -13.27
N VAL A 80 5.28 -14.59 -14.53
CA VAL A 80 5.60 -15.70 -15.47
C VAL A 80 6.74 -16.56 -14.92
N THR A 81 7.79 -15.91 -14.38
CA THR A 81 8.91 -16.61 -13.75
C THR A 81 8.45 -17.42 -12.53
N THR A 82 7.63 -16.84 -11.66
CA THR A 82 7.10 -17.50 -10.46
C THR A 82 6.17 -18.68 -10.81
N ILE A 83 5.37 -18.58 -11.87
CA ILE A 83 4.58 -19.71 -12.40
C ILE A 83 5.51 -20.83 -12.88
N GLY A 84 6.56 -20.49 -13.64
CA GLY A 84 7.57 -21.44 -14.08
C GLY A 84 8.22 -22.18 -12.91
N LEU A 85 8.62 -21.46 -11.86
CA LEU A 85 9.16 -22.04 -10.62
C LEU A 85 8.14 -22.88 -9.85
N ALA A 86 6.85 -22.55 -9.97
CA ALA A 86 5.80 -23.32 -9.33
C ALA A 86 5.63 -24.70 -9.96
N ILE A 87 5.66 -24.75 -11.29
CA ILE A 87 5.52 -25.99 -12.06
C ILE A 87 6.81 -26.83 -12.03
N ALA A 88 7.98 -26.17 -12.05
CA ALA A 88 9.26 -26.86 -12.07
C ALA A 88 9.53 -27.64 -10.77
N ASP A 89 10.16 -28.80 -10.91
CA ASP A 89 10.73 -29.52 -9.77
C ASP A 89 11.99 -28.79 -9.28
N THR A 90 11.96 -28.43 -8.00
CA THR A 90 12.98 -27.62 -7.30
C THR A 90 13.55 -28.37 -6.11
N SER A 91 13.17 -29.64 -5.95
CA SER A 91 13.58 -30.50 -4.83
C SER A 91 15.10 -30.69 -4.74
N GLY A 92 15.80 -30.68 -5.88
CA GLY A 92 17.27 -30.79 -5.92
C GLY A 92 18.04 -29.52 -5.52
N TRP A 93 17.38 -28.36 -5.33
CA TRP A 93 18.05 -27.10 -5.02
C TRP A 93 17.20 -26.14 -4.17
N PRO A 94 16.69 -26.56 -3.00
CA PRO A 94 15.73 -25.77 -2.20
C PRO A 94 16.31 -24.43 -1.71
N VAL A 95 17.62 -24.37 -1.44
CA VAL A 95 18.31 -23.13 -1.05
C VAL A 95 18.32 -22.10 -2.18
N GLY A 96 18.60 -22.52 -3.42
CA GLY A 96 18.55 -21.59 -4.54
C GLY A 96 17.12 -21.16 -4.85
N PHE A 97 16.12 -22.05 -4.67
CA PHE A 97 14.71 -21.71 -4.84
C PHE A 97 14.28 -20.62 -3.85
N PHE A 98 14.73 -20.72 -2.59
CA PHE A 98 14.51 -19.70 -1.57
C PHE A 98 15.04 -18.33 -2.02
N TRP A 99 16.32 -18.24 -2.40
CA TRP A 99 16.93 -16.97 -2.80
C TRP A 99 16.30 -16.39 -4.06
N LEU A 100 15.99 -17.23 -5.05
CA LEU A 100 15.29 -16.80 -6.25
C LEU A 100 13.90 -16.24 -5.92
N THR A 101 13.16 -16.91 -5.03
CA THR A 101 11.88 -16.42 -4.52
C THR A 101 12.04 -15.06 -3.84
N MET A 102 13.04 -14.88 -2.98
CA MET A 102 13.29 -13.61 -2.30
C MET A 102 13.67 -12.49 -3.26
N VAL A 103 14.50 -12.77 -4.27
CA VAL A 103 14.83 -11.80 -5.33
C VAL A 103 13.57 -11.40 -6.11
N THR A 104 12.72 -12.36 -6.50
CA THR A 104 11.46 -12.03 -7.18
C THR A 104 10.52 -11.21 -6.30
N ALA A 105 10.47 -11.47 -4.99
CA ALA A 105 9.68 -10.68 -4.04
C ALA A 105 10.20 -9.24 -3.93
N VAL A 106 11.52 -9.04 -3.88
CA VAL A 106 12.15 -7.71 -3.90
C VAL A 106 11.79 -6.95 -5.17
N VAL A 107 11.92 -7.58 -6.33
CA VAL A 107 11.64 -6.96 -7.63
C VAL A 107 10.16 -6.60 -7.79
N ILE A 108 9.24 -7.49 -7.42
CA ILE A 108 7.80 -7.21 -7.45
C ILE A 108 7.47 -6.04 -6.53
N ASN A 109 7.96 -6.04 -5.28
CA ASN A 109 7.58 -4.99 -4.34
C ASN A 109 8.24 -3.64 -4.64
N ALA A 110 9.45 -3.63 -5.21
CA ALA A 110 10.04 -2.45 -5.82
C ALA A 110 9.13 -1.87 -6.92
N ALA A 111 8.64 -2.73 -7.83
CA ALA A 111 7.72 -2.31 -8.89
C ALA A 111 6.39 -1.80 -8.32
N VAL A 112 5.84 -2.43 -7.28
CA VAL A 112 4.63 -1.98 -6.57
C VAL A 112 4.84 -0.60 -5.95
N GLY A 113 5.99 -0.33 -5.31
CA GLY A 113 6.29 1.00 -4.75
C GLY A 113 6.32 2.09 -5.81
N VAL A 114 6.91 1.79 -6.99
CA VAL A 114 6.86 2.70 -8.15
C VAL A 114 5.42 2.91 -8.63
N LEU A 115 4.66 1.81 -8.77
CA LEU A 115 3.29 1.81 -9.27
C LEU A 115 2.36 2.63 -8.38
N GLN A 116 2.39 2.40 -7.06
CA GLN A 116 1.57 3.11 -6.08
C GLN A 116 1.87 4.60 -6.09
N SER A 117 3.16 4.97 -6.09
CA SER A 117 3.58 6.37 -6.19
C SER A 117 3.03 7.02 -7.46
N CYS A 118 3.28 6.44 -8.63
CA CYS A 118 2.84 7.03 -9.89
C CYS A 118 1.32 7.11 -10.02
N TYR A 119 0.56 6.12 -9.52
CA TYR A 119 -0.89 6.18 -9.52
C TYR A 119 -1.44 7.26 -8.59
N SER A 120 -0.90 7.39 -7.37
CA SER A 120 -1.29 8.49 -6.49
C SER A 120 -0.93 9.85 -7.10
N GLY A 121 0.23 9.97 -7.75
CA GLY A 121 0.59 11.18 -8.48
C GLY A 121 -0.32 11.49 -9.67
N ALA A 122 -0.73 10.47 -10.44
CA ALA A 122 -1.66 10.64 -11.55
C ALA A 122 -3.07 10.99 -11.06
N ALA A 123 -3.57 10.31 -10.02
CA ALA A 123 -4.89 10.53 -9.46
C ALA A 123 -5.01 11.88 -8.73
N ALA A 124 -3.91 12.40 -8.19
CA ALA A 124 -3.86 13.71 -7.55
C ALA A 124 -4.13 14.89 -8.50
N LYS A 125 -3.89 14.70 -9.81
CA LYS A 125 -4.17 15.68 -10.87
C LYS A 125 -5.65 15.74 -11.23
N LEU A 126 -6.40 14.70 -10.88
CA LEU A 126 -7.82 14.54 -11.17
C LEU A 126 -8.67 15.05 -10.00
N PRO A 127 -10.00 15.19 -10.18
CA PRO A 127 -10.92 15.38 -9.06
C PRO A 127 -10.69 14.35 -7.94
N PRO A 128 -10.92 14.71 -6.67
CA PRO A 128 -10.54 13.89 -5.51
C PRO A 128 -11.22 12.52 -5.49
N GLU A 129 -12.37 12.38 -6.14
CA GLU A 129 -13.11 11.12 -6.24
C GLU A 129 -12.25 10.05 -6.92
N TYR A 130 -11.39 10.45 -7.86
CA TYR A 130 -10.45 9.55 -8.53
C TYR A 130 -9.30 9.12 -7.63
N MET A 131 -8.78 10.02 -6.78
CA MET A 131 -7.83 9.61 -5.72
C MET A 131 -8.46 8.57 -4.83
N ASN A 132 -9.70 8.78 -4.39
CA ASN A 132 -10.37 7.79 -3.57
C ASN A 132 -10.67 6.48 -4.32
N ALA A 133 -11.00 6.54 -5.61
CA ALA A 133 -11.19 5.35 -6.43
C ALA A 133 -9.94 4.46 -6.50
N THR A 134 -8.73 5.06 -6.51
CA THR A 134 -7.48 4.26 -6.44
C THR A 134 -7.35 3.50 -5.12
N LEU A 135 -7.70 4.14 -3.99
CA LEU A 135 -7.70 3.51 -2.67
C LEU A 135 -8.78 2.45 -2.55
N LEU A 136 -9.96 2.69 -3.14
CA LEU A 136 -11.04 1.71 -3.21
C LEU A 136 -10.58 0.45 -3.92
N GLY A 137 -9.90 0.58 -5.07
CA GLY A 137 -9.34 -0.54 -5.80
C GLY A 137 -8.33 -1.35 -4.98
N ASN A 138 -7.44 -0.67 -4.25
CA ASN A 138 -6.48 -1.31 -3.35
C ASN A 138 -7.19 -2.12 -2.25
N ASN A 139 -8.18 -1.51 -1.58
CA ASN A 139 -8.93 -2.15 -0.50
C ASN A 139 -9.80 -3.33 -1.01
N LEU A 140 -10.44 -3.17 -2.17
CA LEU A 140 -11.24 -4.22 -2.80
C LEU A 140 -10.39 -5.43 -3.18
N SER A 141 -9.15 -5.22 -3.62
CA SER A 141 -8.22 -6.32 -3.90
C SER A 141 -7.97 -7.18 -2.66
N GLY A 142 -7.91 -6.56 -1.47
CA GLY A 142 -7.79 -7.25 -0.20
C GLY A 142 -9.01 -8.09 0.16
N VAL A 143 -10.22 -7.62 -0.17
CA VAL A 143 -11.46 -8.41 0.00
C VAL A 143 -11.41 -9.66 -0.87
N ILE A 144 -11.05 -9.49 -2.14
CA ILE A 144 -10.90 -10.60 -3.09
C ILE A 144 -9.90 -11.63 -2.56
N VAL A 145 -8.73 -11.19 -2.10
CA VAL A 145 -7.70 -12.08 -1.53
C VAL A 145 -8.18 -12.78 -0.26
N ALA A 146 -8.89 -12.10 0.64
CA ALA A 146 -9.43 -12.69 1.87
C ALA A 146 -10.53 -13.74 1.59
N VAL A 147 -11.41 -13.48 0.62
CA VAL A 147 -12.41 -14.45 0.15
C VAL A 147 -11.71 -15.67 -0.45
N PHE A 148 -10.71 -15.47 -1.32
CA PHE A 148 -9.93 -16.58 -1.85
C PHE A 148 -9.22 -17.37 -0.76
N MET A 149 -8.71 -16.71 0.28
CA MET A 149 -8.11 -17.38 1.42
C MET A 149 -9.11 -18.30 2.14
N LEU A 150 -10.33 -17.83 2.38
CA LEU A 150 -11.39 -18.65 2.97
C LEU A 150 -11.81 -19.83 2.07
N VAL A 151 -11.98 -19.58 0.76
CA VAL A 151 -12.32 -20.62 -0.21
C VAL A 151 -11.23 -21.68 -0.26
N SER A 152 -9.95 -21.31 -0.26
CA SER A 152 -8.85 -22.27 -0.25
C SER A 152 -8.76 -23.07 1.06
N ILE A 153 -9.11 -22.46 2.21
CA ILE A 153 -9.21 -23.21 3.45
C ILE A 153 -10.36 -24.24 3.37
N ALA A 154 -11.49 -23.86 2.80
CA ALA A 154 -12.68 -24.72 2.68
C ALA A 154 -12.48 -25.86 1.68
N LEU A 155 -11.91 -25.58 0.51
CA LEU A 155 -11.64 -26.59 -0.52
C LEU A 155 -10.40 -27.44 -0.20
N SER A 156 -9.53 -26.96 0.68
CA SER A 156 -8.24 -27.57 1.03
C SER A 156 -7.47 -28.14 -0.17
N PRO A 157 -7.26 -27.36 -1.25
CA PRO A 157 -6.57 -27.85 -2.44
C PRO A 157 -5.12 -28.25 -2.10
N SER A 158 -4.51 -29.07 -2.96
CA SER A 158 -3.09 -29.41 -2.78
C SER A 158 -2.22 -28.14 -2.81
N PRO A 159 -1.13 -28.06 -2.01
CA PRO A 159 -0.26 -26.88 -1.98
C PRO A 159 0.26 -26.50 -3.37
N HIS A 160 0.57 -27.50 -4.20
CA HIS A 160 0.97 -27.31 -5.60
C HIS A 160 -0.12 -26.64 -6.45
N ALA A 161 -1.38 -27.11 -6.36
CA ALA A 161 -2.50 -26.52 -7.10
C ALA A 161 -2.79 -25.09 -6.64
N ILE A 162 -2.68 -24.82 -5.33
CA ILE A 162 -2.78 -23.47 -4.75
C ILE A 162 -1.81 -22.54 -5.47
N GLY A 163 -0.49 -22.82 -5.42
CA GLY A 163 0.52 -21.94 -6.02
C GLY A 163 0.23 -21.60 -7.48
N ILE A 164 -0.06 -22.61 -8.31
CA ILE A 164 -0.32 -22.42 -9.75
C ILE A 164 -1.56 -21.56 -10.00
N ILE A 165 -2.68 -21.86 -9.32
CA ILE A 165 -3.94 -21.12 -9.51
C ILE A 165 -3.75 -19.65 -9.14
N TYR A 166 -3.11 -19.36 -8.00
CA TYR A 166 -2.93 -17.99 -7.52
C TYR A 166 -2.00 -17.16 -8.41
N PHE A 167 -0.85 -17.70 -8.81
CA PHE A 167 0.06 -16.96 -9.68
C PHE A 167 -0.53 -16.76 -11.08
N SER A 168 -1.28 -17.74 -11.60
CA SER A 168 -1.96 -17.61 -12.90
C SER A 168 -3.06 -16.55 -12.86
N LEU A 169 -3.86 -16.52 -11.80
CA LEU A 169 -4.89 -15.50 -11.61
C LEU A 169 -4.28 -14.10 -11.51
N ALA A 170 -3.16 -13.96 -10.79
CA ALA A 170 -2.44 -12.69 -10.69
C ALA A 170 -1.91 -12.22 -12.05
N LEU A 171 -1.38 -13.13 -12.88
CA LEU A 171 -0.94 -12.80 -14.23
C LEU A 171 -2.11 -12.31 -15.11
N VAL A 172 -3.27 -12.98 -15.06
CA VAL A 172 -4.47 -12.53 -15.78
C VAL A 172 -4.89 -11.12 -15.35
N MET A 173 -4.90 -10.85 -14.04
CA MET A 173 -5.21 -9.52 -13.52
C MET A 173 -4.21 -8.45 -14.00
N ILE A 174 -2.91 -8.76 -14.06
CA ILE A 174 -1.90 -7.83 -14.59
C ILE A 174 -2.14 -7.53 -16.07
N VAL A 175 -2.48 -8.54 -16.88
CA VAL A 175 -2.81 -8.34 -18.30
C VAL A 175 -4.03 -7.42 -18.45
N VAL A 176 -5.07 -7.63 -17.64
CA VAL A 176 -6.24 -6.74 -17.61
C VAL A 176 -5.83 -5.31 -17.24
N CYS A 177 -5.00 -5.13 -16.19
CA CYS A 177 -4.50 -3.82 -15.78
C CYS A 177 -3.69 -3.11 -16.88
N LEU A 178 -2.85 -3.84 -17.63
CA LEU A 178 -2.09 -3.29 -18.77
C LEU A 178 -3.02 -2.77 -19.88
N VAL A 179 -4.06 -3.54 -20.23
CA VAL A 179 -5.06 -3.13 -21.24
C VAL A 179 -5.83 -1.90 -20.76
N LEU A 180 -6.24 -1.87 -19.49
CA LEU A 180 -6.94 -0.72 -18.92
C LEU A 180 -6.05 0.52 -18.88
N GLN A 181 -4.77 0.38 -18.56
CA GLN A 181 -3.81 1.49 -18.56
C GLN A 181 -3.65 2.09 -19.97
N TYR A 182 -3.54 1.23 -21.00
CA TYR A 182 -3.49 1.69 -22.38
C TYR A 182 -4.74 2.51 -22.77
N LYS A 183 -5.93 2.02 -22.38
CA LYS A 183 -7.19 2.74 -22.60
C LYS A 183 -7.26 4.05 -21.83
N LEU A 184 -6.77 4.09 -20.59
CA LEU A 184 -6.74 5.30 -19.76
C LEU A 184 -5.88 6.39 -20.41
N ASN A 185 -4.71 6.02 -20.93
CA ASN A 185 -3.81 6.97 -21.60
C ASN A 185 -4.41 7.59 -22.87
N SER A 186 -5.36 6.90 -23.49
CA SER A 186 -6.05 7.35 -24.71
C SER A 186 -7.38 8.05 -24.41
N ASN A 187 -7.74 8.20 -23.14
CA ASN A 187 -9.03 8.77 -22.74
C ASN A 187 -8.97 10.31 -22.73
N ASP A 188 -9.89 10.96 -23.45
CA ASP A 188 -9.92 12.42 -23.61
C ASP A 188 -9.96 13.17 -22.27
N PHE A 189 -10.71 12.67 -21.29
CA PHE A 189 -10.79 13.30 -19.96
C PHE A 189 -9.46 13.24 -19.22
N TYR A 190 -8.77 12.09 -19.30
CA TYR A 190 -7.45 11.92 -18.70
C TYR A 190 -6.40 12.80 -19.39
N VAL A 191 -6.41 12.85 -20.73
CA VAL A 191 -5.51 13.69 -21.52
C VAL A 191 -5.72 15.17 -21.21
N TYR A 192 -6.97 15.63 -21.15
CA TYR A 192 -7.30 17.01 -20.78
C TYR A 192 -6.69 17.44 -19.44
N HIS A 193 -6.87 16.64 -18.40
CA HIS A 193 -6.29 16.92 -17.07
C HIS A 193 -4.76 16.82 -17.05
N SER A 194 -4.16 15.98 -17.91
CA SER A 194 -2.70 15.89 -18.04
C SER A 194 -2.10 17.04 -18.84
N GLU A 195 -2.83 17.63 -19.79
CA GLU A 195 -2.37 18.76 -20.62
C GLU A 195 -2.50 20.11 -19.89
N LEU A 196 -3.48 20.26 -18.99
CA LEU A 196 -3.61 21.41 -18.09
C LEU A 196 -2.32 21.67 -17.30
N ASP A 197 -1.66 20.59 -16.84
CA ASP A 197 -0.35 20.69 -16.18
C ASP A 197 0.74 21.25 -17.10
N CYS A 198 0.73 20.83 -18.37
CA CYS A 198 1.73 21.23 -19.36
C CYS A 198 1.57 22.71 -19.75
N LYS A 199 0.33 23.19 -19.87
CA LYS A 199 0.03 24.60 -20.19
C LYS A 199 0.35 25.51 -19.00
N SER A 200 -0.02 25.12 -17.78
CA SER A 200 0.36 25.84 -16.56
C SER A 200 1.89 25.92 -16.37
N GLY A 201 2.64 24.95 -16.89
CA GLY A 201 4.11 24.99 -16.95
C GLY A 201 4.70 25.82 -18.10
N ALA A 202 3.99 26.01 -19.22
CA ALA A 202 4.45 26.71 -20.41
C ALA A 202 4.12 28.22 -20.41
N ASP A 203 2.97 28.62 -19.86
CA ASP A 203 2.60 30.03 -19.73
C ASP A 203 3.56 30.80 -18.80
N SER A 204 4.24 30.08 -17.89
CA SER A 204 5.31 30.64 -17.04
C SER A 204 6.67 30.79 -17.75
N VAL A 205 6.84 30.26 -18.96
CA VAL A 205 8.05 30.39 -19.80
C VAL A 205 7.87 31.44 -20.89
N ALA A 206 6.63 31.69 -21.32
CA ALA A 206 6.33 32.65 -22.38
C ALA A 206 6.39 34.14 -21.93
N ASP A 207 6.30 34.41 -20.63
CA ASP A 207 6.33 35.77 -20.05
C ASP A 207 7.75 36.36 -19.94
N ASP A 208 8.79 35.57 -20.23
CA ASP A 208 10.21 35.98 -20.18
C ASP A 208 10.68 36.77 -21.43
N ASN A 209 9.81 36.98 -22.44
CA ASN A 209 10.19 37.56 -23.74
C ASN A 209 9.56 38.93 -24.08
N CYS A 210 8.88 39.61 -23.15
CA CYS A 210 8.41 40.97 -23.38
C CYS A 210 9.41 42.01 -22.83
N PRO A 211 9.92 42.95 -23.65
CA PRO A 211 10.77 44.02 -23.15
C PRO A 211 9.96 44.99 -22.26
N PRO A 212 10.58 45.59 -21.22
CA PRO A 212 9.87 46.43 -20.28
C PRO A 212 9.48 47.76 -20.92
N GLU A 213 8.18 47.99 -21.14
CA GLU A 213 7.65 49.34 -21.38
C GLU A 213 7.54 50.08 -20.04
N SER A 214 8.33 51.15 -19.93
CA SER A 214 8.30 52.09 -18.83
C SER A 214 7.00 52.91 -18.85
N HIS A 215 6.18 52.87 -17.80
CA HIS A 215 5.41 54.04 -17.32
C HIS A 215 4.78 53.82 -15.93
N GLY A 216 5.12 54.72 -14.99
CA GLY A 216 4.13 55.37 -14.11
C GLY A 216 3.73 54.72 -12.77
N MET A 217 4.40 55.17 -11.71
CA MET A 217 4.09 55.11 -10.27
C MET A 217 2.59 55.16 -9.85
N SER A 218 2.15 54.25 -8.94
CA SER A 218 1.52 54.54 -7.62
C SER A 218 0.66 53.38 -7.08
N GLY A 219 0.81 53.01 -5.80
CA GLY A 219 -0.29 52.46 -4.99
C GLY A 219 -0.08 51.11 -4.29
N ASP A 220 0.38 51.18 -3.04
CA ASP A 220 0.27 50.25 -1.91
C ASP A 220 -0.83 49.16 -1.96
N THR A 221 -0.52 47.85 -1.88
CA THR A 221 -0.98 46.88 -0.83
C THR A 221 -0.48 45.44 -1.07
N THR A 222 -0.17 44.75 0.03
CA THR A 222 -0.05 43.28 0.24
C THR A 222 1.06 42.51 -0.49
N GLY A 223 2.16 42.28 0.23
CA GLY A 223 3.12 41.21 -0.07
C GLY A 223 2.55 39.85 0.29
N ASP A 224 2.47 38.96 -0.70
CA ASP A 224 2.58 37.49 -0.58
C ASP A 224 2.36 36.82 -1.96
N ALA A 225 2.94 37.36 -3.04
CA ALA A 225 2.75 36.79 -4.40
C ALA A 225 3.99 36.88 -5.32
N GLU A 226 5.20 37.07 -4.80
CA GLU A 226 6.42 37.24 -5.63
C GLU A 226 7.51 36.19 -5.33
N GLY A 227 7.15 34.91 -5.36
CA GLY A 227 8.13 33.83 -5.12
C GLY A 227 7.93 32.56 -5.95
N ASP A 228 7.15 32.60 -7.02
CA ASP A 228 6.71 31.41 -7.76
C ASP A 228 7.54 31.14 -9.03
N GLN A 229 8.84 31.46 -9.00
CA GLN A 229 9.76 31.19 -10.12
C GLN A 229 10.55 29.90 -9.89
N HIS A 230 10.30 28.93 -10.76
CA HIS A 230 11.09 27.71 -11.02
C HIS A 230 11.59 26.94 -9.79
N MET A 231 10.64 26.48 -8.98
CA MET A 231 10.90 25.62 -7.84
C MET A 231 11.24 24.19 -8.32
N GLU A 232 12.52 23.86 -8.41
CA GLU A 232 13.00 22.52 -8.78
C GLU A 232 13.70 21.79 -7.62
N GLY A 233 13.67 20.45 -7.70
CA GLY A 233 14.39 19.57 -6.78
C GLY A 233 14.00 19.75 -5.32
N LEU A 234 15.00 19.89 -4.44
CA LEU A 234 14.82 19.93 -2.99
C LEU A 234 13.87 21.05 -2.53
N VAL A 235 13.88 22.20 -3.23
CA VAL A 235 13.05 23.35 -2.87
C VAL A 235 11.57 23.01 -3.07
N LEU A 236 11.23 22.32 -4.16
CA LEU A 236 9.88 21.84 -4.43
C LEU A 236 9.40 20.86 -3.38
N TYR A 237 10.22 19.86 -3.06
CA TYR A 237 9.85 18.89 -2.06
C TYR A 237 9.61 19.55 -0.69
N ARG A 238 10.47 20.49 -0.30
CA ARG A 238 10.31 21.25 0.95
C ARG A 238 9.04 22.10 0.95
N TYR A 239 8.72 22.77 -0.16
CA TYR A 239 7.49 23.54 -0.31
C TYR A 239 6.25 22.67 -0.18
N VAL A 240 6.17 21.60 -0.98
CA VAL A 240 5.01 20.68 -0.98
C VAL A 240 4.83 20.05 0.39
N PHE A 241 5.93 19.59 1.01
CA PHE A 241 5.92 19.04 2.36
C PHE A 241 5.41 20.06 3.37
N GLY A 242 5.92 21.30 3.35
CA GLY A 242 5.49 22.36 4.26
C GLY A 242 3.99 22.66 4.17
N LYS A 243 3.42 22.65 2.96
CA LYS A 243 1.98 22.86 2.73
C LYS A 243 1.11 21.66 3.11
N THR A 244 1.63 20.45 2.93
CA THR A 244 0.87 19.20 3.14
C THR A 244 1.10 18.53 4.51
N TRP A 245 2.05 19.02 5.30
CA TRP A 245 2.53 18.38 6.54
C TRP A 245 1.42 17.91 7.48
N HIS A 246 0.38 18.73 7.71
CA HIS A 246 -0.75 18.35 8.57
C HIS A 246 -1.48 17.11 8.06
N GLN A 247 -1.67 16.98 6.73
CA GLN A 247 -2.31 15.81 6.15
C GLN A 247 -1.37 14.60 6.14
N LEU A 248 -0.07 14.80 5.87
CA LEU A 248 0.92 13.73 5.96
C LEU A 248 0.99 13.14 7.38
N LEU A 249 0.93 14.00 8.41
CA LEU A 249 0.88 13.57 9.79
C LEU A 249 -0.42 12.80 10.12
N ASN A 250 -1.57 13.26 9.62
CA ASN A 250 -2.83 12.54 9.78
C ASN A 250 -2.79 11.14 9.13
N ILE A 251 -2.20 11.04 7.93
CA ILE A 251 -1.97 9.76 7.22
C ILE A 251 -1.07 8.85 8.06
N PHE A 252 0.04 9.39 8.56
CA PHE A 252 1.00 8.65 9.37
C PHE A 252 0.33 8.11 10.65
N ILE A 253 -0.37 8.94 11.43
CA ILE A 253 -1.05 8.51 12.66
C ILE A 253 -2.13 7.46 12.36
N THR A 254 -2.90 7.66 11.30
CA THR A 254 -3.96 6.73 10.87
C THR A 254 -3.40 5.38 10.44
N SER A 255 -2.27 5.40 9.73
CA SER A 255 -1.56 4.19 9.30
C SER A 255 -0.87 3.52 10.50
N PHE A 256 -0.19 4.28 11.35
CA PHE A 256 0.50 3.79 12.54
C PHE A 256 -0.44 3.07 13.50
N SER A 257 -1.56 3.72 13.84
CA SER A 257 -2.59 3.12 14.70
C SER A 257 -3.18 1.81 14.15
N THR A 258 -3.06 1.57 12.84
CA THR A 258 -3.64 0.39 12.19
C THR A 258 -2.59 -0.70 11.95
N LEU A 259 -1.42 -0.34 11.40
CA LEU A 259 -0.37 -1.28 11.00
C LEU A 259 0.41 -1.86 12.19
N CYS A 260 0.45 -1.16 13.33
CA CYS A 260 0.96 -1.74 14.58
C CYS A 260 0.03 -2.83 15.15
N ILE A 261 -1.24 -2.84 14.73
CA ILE A 261 -2.27 -3.76 15.22
C ILE A 261 -2.51 -4.89 14.20
N PHE A 262 -2.80 -4.53 12.95
CA PHE A 262 -3.07 -5.45 11.85
C PHE A 262 -1.83 -5.65 10.97
N PRO A 263 -1.51 -6.90 10.56
CA PRO A 263 -2.17 -8.14 10.95
C PRO A 263 -1.56 -8.78 12.21
N ALA A 264 -0.35 -8.38 12.61
CA ALA A 264 0.48 -9.13 13.56
C ALA A 264 -0.19 -9.34 14.93
N LEU A 265 -0.56 -8.25 15.62
CA LEU A 265 -1.20 -8.33 16.94
C LEU A 265 -2.56 -9.03 16.84
N MET A 266 -3.37 -8.68 15.82
CA MET A 266 -4.71 -9.25 15.65
C MET A 266 -4.71 -10.74 15.32
N ALA A 267 -3.70 -11.24 14.61
CA ALA A 267 -3.59 -12.67 14.27
C ALA A 267 -3.29 -13.56 15.49
N ASP A 268 -2.73 -12.98 16.55
CA ASP A 268 -2.41 -13.66 17.81
C ASP A 268 -3.52 -13.52 18.87
N ILE A 269 -4.66 -12.91 18.52
CA ILE A 269 -5.85 -12.89 19.37
C ILE A 269 -6.59 -14.23 19.22
N ARG A 270 -6.79 -14.93 20.34
CA ARG A 270 -7.45 -16.24 20.37
C ARG A 270 -8.94 -16.13 20.69
N PRO A 271 -9.80 -16.98 20.09
CA PRO A 271 -11.23 -17.00 20.40
C PRO A 271 -11.48 -17.39 21.86
N LEU A 272 -12.48 -16.77 22.48
CA LEU A 272 -12.97 -17.09 23.82
C LEU A 272 -14.30 -17.85 23.78
N ASN A 273 -15.22 -17.42 22.93
CA ASN A 273 -16.58 -17.94 22.86
C ASN A 273 -16.74 -19.13 21.89
N HIS A 274 -15.67 -19.47 21.15
CA HIS A 274 -15.66 -20.56 20.16
C HIS A 274 -16.81 -20.47 19.13
N MET A 275 -17.20 -19.24 18.75
CA MET A 275 -18.31 -18.96 17.81
C MET A 275 -18.14 -19.65 16.46
N ILE A 276 -16.89 -19.73 16.00
CA ILE A 276 -16.48 -20.45 14.81
C ILE A 276 -15.24 -21.29 15.13
N SER A 277 -14.99 -22.32 14.32
CA SER A 277 -13.78 -23.12 14.45
C SER A 277 -12.53 -22.22 14.41
N GLU A 278 -11.56 -22.49 15.28
CA GLU A 278 -10.32 -21.72 15.42
C GLU A 278 -9.59 -21.55 14.09
N ARG A 279 -9.70 -22.55 13.20
CA ARG A 279 -9.18 -22.52 11.82
C ARG A 279 -9.70 -21.35 10.99
N TYR A 280 -10.93 -20.90 11.22
CA TYR A 280 -11.59 -19.83 10.48
C TYR A 280 -11.61 -18.50 11.23
N PHE A 281 -11.26 -18.47 12.52
CA PHE A 281 -11.32 -17.28 13.36
C PHE A 281 -10.48 -16.13 12.79
N VAL A 282 -9.17 -16.35 12.63
CA VAL A 282 -8.25 -15.34 12.09
C VAL A 282 -8.55 -15.00 10.62
N PRO A 283 -8.75 -15.97 9.69
CA PRO A 283 -9.15 -15.66 8.32
C PRO A 283 -10.40 -14.79 8.21
N THR A 284 -11.39 -14.99 9.09
CA THR A 284 -12.68 -14.27 9.03
C THR A 284 -12.61 -12.93 9.73
N PHE A 285 -12.30 -12.91 11.02
CA PHE A 285 -12.42 -11.71 11.84
C PHE A 285 -11.20 -10.80 11.78
N CYS A 286 -10.01 -11.34 11.46
CA CYS A 286 -8.83 -10.51 11.19
C CYS A 286 -8.80 -10.13 9.70
N PHE A 287 -8.65 -11.08 8.78
CA PHE A 287 -8.39 -10.75 7.37
C PHE A 287 -9.64 -10.31 6.59
N LEU A 288 -10.73 -11.08 6.60
CA LEU A 288 -11.93 -10.72 5.81
C LEU A 288 -12.57 -9.44 6.34
N PHE A 289 -12.83 -9.35 7.65
CA PHE A 289 -13.45 -8.17 8.25
C PHE A 289 -12.60 -6.91 8.04
N PHE A 290 -11.29 -6.98 8.24
CA PHE A 290 -10.43 -5.83 7.95
C PHE A 290 -10.62 -5.30 6.53
N ASN A 291 -10.54 -6.20 5.55
CA ASN A 291 -10.62 -5.82 4.14
C ASN A 291 -12.03 -5.35 3.72
N VAL A 292 -13.09 -5.96 4.25
CA VAL A 292 -14.47 -5.54 3.97
C VAL A 292 -14.74 -4.16 4.56
N PHE A 293 -14.44 -3.96 5.84
CA PHE A 293 -14.80 -2.72 6.52
C PHE A 293 -13.90 -1.54 6.16
N VAL A 294 -12.62 -1.76 5.80
CA VAL A 294 -11.80 -0.70 5.20
C VAL A 294 -12.37 -0.26 3.84
N THR A 295 -12.87 -1.21 3.03
CA THR A 295 -13.56 -0.90 1.76
C THR A 295 -14.85 -0.12 2.02
N CYS A 296 -15.67 -0.53 2.99
CA CYS A 296 -16.88 0.20 3.37
C CYS A 296 -16.58 1.63 3.85
N GLY A 297 -15.56 1.81 4.69
CA GLY A 297 -15.11 3.12 5.15
C GLY A 297 -14.64 4.01 4.00
N ASN A 298 -13.90 3.43 3.06
CA ASN A 298 -13.43 4.13 1.86
C ASN A 298 -14.59 4.59 0.94
N SER A 299 -15.58 3.72 0.72
CA SER A 299 -16.81 4.06 -0.01
C SER A 299 -17.62 5.14 0.70
N LEU A 300 -17.71 5.10 2.03
CA LEU A 300 -18.43 6.12 2.80
C LEU A 300 -17.80 7.51 2.64
N ALA A 301 -16.47 7.60 2.51
CA ALA A 301 -15.77 8.86 2.26
C ALA A 301 -16.08 9.48 0.87
N GLN A 302 -16.57 8.69 -0.09
CA GLN A 302 -17.06 9.23 -1.37
C GLN A 302 -18.38 9.97 -1.20
N ILE A 303 -19.26 9.44 -0.35
CA ILE A 303 -20.62 9.95 -0.14
C ILE A 303 -20.58 11.14 0.84
N ILE A 304 -19.81 11.02 1.92
CA ILE A 304 -19.76 11.98 3.01
C ILE A 304 -18.32 12.45 3.18
N GLN A 305 -18.04 13.71 2.83
CA GLN A 305 -16.73 14.33 3.02
C GLN A 305 -16.74 15.23 4.27
N ARG A 306 -16.96 14.63 5.45
CA ARG A 306 -16.86 15.31 6.77
C ARG A 306 -16.09 14.45 7.77
N PRO A 307 -15.22 14.98 8.64
CA PRO A 307 -15.01 16.39 8.95
C PRO A 307 -14.09 17.08 7.95
N GLY A 308 -14.14 18.42 7.93
CA GLY A 308 -13.20 19.19 7.13
C GLY A 308 -11.74 19.05 7.60
N PRO A 309 -10.76 19.49 6.79
CA PRO A 309 -9.33 19.27 7.02
C PRO A 309 -8.83 19.71 8.40
N ARG A 310 -9.43 20.76 8.99
CA ARG A 310 -9.04 21.33 10.29
C ARG A 310 -9.29 20.40 11.48
N TYR A 311 -10.37 19.61 11.45
CA TYR A 311 -10.76 18.74 12.57
C TYR A 311 -10.39 17.28 12.36
N LEU A 312 -9.82 16.94 11.20
CA LEU A 312 -9.48 15.57 10.83
C LEU A 312 -8.45 14.95 11.79
N PHE A 313 -7.51 15.75 12.30
CA PHE A 313 -6.49 15.31 13.26
C PHE A 313 -7.08 14.71 14.53
N VAL A 314 -8.19 15.24 15.04
CA VAL A 314 -8.83 14.74 16.28
C VAL A 314 -9.25 13.28 16.11
N TRP A 315 -9.84 12.96 14.96
CA TRP A 315 -10.28 11.59 14.66
C TRP A 315 -9.11 10.67 14.36
N CYS A 316 -8.04 11.16 13.73
CA CYS A 316 -6.82 10.40 13.52
C CYS A 316 -6.14 10.05 14.85
N ALA A 317 -6.01 11.03 15.75
CA ALA A 317 -5.42 10.85 17.08
C ALA A 317 -6.24 9.90 17.96
N LEU A 318 -7.58 9.99 17.91
CA LEU A 318 -8.47 9.10 18.66
C LEU A 318 -8.23 7.61 18.33
N ARG A 319 -7.77 7.30 17.12
CA ARG A 319 -7.44 5.92 16.72
C ARG A 319 -6.32 5.30 17.54
N LEU A 320 -5.44 6.11 18.15
CA LEU A 320 -4.36 5.59 18.99
C LEU A 320 -4.91 4.81 20.19
N LEU A 321 -6.16 5.05 20.60
CA LEU A 321 -6.86 4.28 21.64
C LEU A 321 -7.15 2.83 21.22
N PHE A 322 -7.12 2.49 19.92
CA PHE A 322 -7.25 1.11 19.49
C PHE A 322 -6.05 0.25 19.93
N ILE A 323 -4.85 0.83 20.03
CA ILE A 323 -3.64 0.08 20.43
C ILE A 323 -3.81 -0.55 21.81
N PRO A 324 -4.07 0.21 22.90
CA PRO A 324 -4.32 -0.40 24.21
C PRO A 324 -5.57 -1.27 24.20
N PHE A 325 -6.64 -0.89 23.48
CA PHE A 325 -7.86 -1.70 23.38
C PHE A 325 -7.57 -3.14 22.92
N PHE A 326 -6.83 -3.33 21.82
CA PHE A 326 -6.52 -4.66 21.30
C PHE A 326 -5.50 -5.42 22.15
N LEU A 327 -4.59 -4.73 22.85
CA LEU A 327 -3.70 -5.37 23.84
C LEU A 327 -4.47 -5.95 25.03
N TYR A 328 -5.59 -5.33 25.41
CA TYR A 328 -6.47 -5.80 26.48
C TYR A 328 -7.47 -6.89 26.05
N CYS A 329 -7.60 -7.17 24.75
CA CYS A 329 -8.31 -8.37 24.25
C CYS A 329 -7.56 -9.66 24.64
N ASN A 330 -8.05 -10.83 24.22
CA ASN A 330 -7.37 -12.12 24.42
C ASN A 330 -6.14 -12.32 23.50
N TYR A 331 -5.25 -11.32 23.47
CA TYR A 331 -3.95 -11.37 22.81
C TYR A 331 -3.02 -12.34 23.56
N ARG A 332 -2.45 -13.31 22.82
CA ARG A 332 -1.53 -14.33 23.35
C ARG A 332 -0.31 -14.46 22.45
N PRO A 333 0.75 -13.65 22.67
CA PRO A 333 1.99 -13.77 21.91
C PRO A 333 2.61 -15.14 22.19
N GLY A 334 2.99 -15.87 21.14
CA GLY A 334 3.28 -17.31 21.25
C GLY A 334 4.37 -17.70 22.26
N THR A 335 5.43 -16.89 22.41
CA THR A 335 6.64 -17.25 23.19
C THR A 335 6.80 -16.50 24.50
N ILE A 336 5.86 -15.62 24.89
CA ILE A 336 6.02 -14.70 26.03
C ILE A 336 4.81 -14.79 26.96
N ASP A 337 5.07 -14.92 28.27
CA ASP A 337 4.02 -14.86 29.28
C ASP A 337 3.41 -13.46 29.34
N ARG A 338 2.08 -13.41 29.24
CA ARG A 338 1.32 -12.17 29.23
C ARG A 338 1.32 -11.52 30.62
N HIS A 339 1.77 -10.28 30.71
CA HIS A 339 1.69 -9.48 31.94
C HIS A 339 0.39 -8.67 32.10
N LEU A 340 -0.25 -8.27 30.98
CA LEU A 340 -1.48 -7.48 31.02
C LEU A 340 -2.71 -8.37 31.31
N PRO A 341 -3.72 -7.92 32.07
CA PRO A 341 -4.96 -8.69 32.24
C PRO A 341 -5.81 -8.70 30.97
N VAL A 342 -6.65 -9.73 30.79
CA VAL A 342 -7.73 -9.73 29.79
C VAL A 342 -8.88 -8.92 30.37
N VAL A 343 -9.18 -7.76 29.78
CA VAL A 343 -10.32 -6.93 30.21
C VAL A 343 -11.55 -7.21 29.37
N PHE A 344 -11.36 -7.46 28.07
CA PHE A 344 -12.44 -7.81 27.15
C PHE A 344 -12.56 -9.33 27.05
N ASP A 345 -13.48 -9.89 27.82
CA ASP A 345 -13.71 -11.32 28.01
C ASP A 345 -14.70 -11.94 27.00
N ASN A 346 -15.03 -11.20 25.94
CA ASN A 346 -15.99 -11.62 24.93
C ASN A 346 -15.48 -11.30 23.51
N ASP A 347 -15.53 -12.27 22.60
CA ASP A 347 -15.09 -12.11 21.20
C ASP A 347 -15.83 -10.99 20.46
N TRP A 348 -17.06 -10.64 20.88
CA TRP A 348 -17.81 -9.52 20.31
C TRP A 348 -17.11 -8.16 20.49
N TYR A 349 -16.35 -7.96 21.57
CA TYR A 349 -15.55 -6.75 21.74
C TYR A 349 -14.44 -6.68 20.69
N TYR A 350 -13.70 -7.77 20.49
CA TYR A 350 -12.67 -7.85 19.44
C TYR A 350 -13.26 -7.61 18.05
N ILE A 351 -14.40 -8.23 17.75
CA ILE A 351 -15.11 -8.05 16.47
C ILE A 351 -15.55 -6.60 16.30
N GLY A 352 -16.24 -6.01 17.28
CA GLY A 352 -16.71 -4.63 17.24
C GLY A 352 -15.57 -3.63 17.10
N GLY A 353 -14.49 -3.82 17.86
CA GLY A 353 -13.27 -3.02 17.75
C GLY A 353 -12.61 -3.14 16.38
N THR A 354 -12.59 -4.34 15.80
CA THR A 354 -12.08 -4.56 14.43
C THR A 354 -12.89 -3.79 13.41
N VAL A 355 -14.22 -3.89 13.45
CA VAL A 355 -15.12 -3.14 12.55
C VAL A 355 -14.89 -1.64 12.71
N ALA A 356 -14.89 -1.13 13.94
CA ALA A 356 -14.73 0.29 14.21
C ALA A 356 -13.37 0.82 13.72
N MET A 357 -12.27 0.11 14.04
CA MET A 357 -10.92 0.50 13.65
C MET A 357 -10.74 0.53 12.14
N THR A 358 -11.26 -0.46 11.44
CA THR A 358 -11.01 -0.68 10.00
C THR A 358 -11.92 0.19 9.14
N LEU A 359 -13.17 0.37 9.53
CA LEU A 359 -14.07 1.35 8.91
C LEU A 359 -13.52 2.76 9.03
N SER A 360 -13.10 3.16 10.24
CA SER A 360 -12.48 4.48 10.43
C SER A 360 -11.12 4.59 9.71
N PHE A 361 -10.38 3.48 9.52
CA PHE A 361 -9.10 3.50 8.78
C PHE A 361 -9.35 3.83 7.31
N GLY A 362 -10.29 3.12 6.68
CA GLY A 362 -10.65 3.35 5.29
C GLY A 362 -11.18 4.76 5.07
N TYR A 363 -12.07 5.22 5.96
CA TYR A 363 -12.65 6.55 5.87
C TYR A 363 -11.61 7.68 5.99
N LEU A 364 -10.80 7.67 7.06
CA LEU A 364 -9.85 8.74 7.34
C LEU A 364 -8.69 8.76 6.34
N THR A 365 -8.21 7.60 5.92
CA THR A 365 -7.15 7.51 4.89
C THR A 365 -7.62 8.13 3.57
N SER A 366 -8.86 7.84 3.16
CA SER A 366 -9.48 8.43 1.96
C SER A 366 -9.53 9.95 2.05
N MET A 367 -10.01 10.47 3.18
CA MET A 367 -10.12 11.92 3.41
C MET A 367 -8.74 12.60 3.35
N CYS A 368 -7.73 12.03 4.03
CA CYS A 368 -6.39 12.61 4.02
C CYS A 368 -5.77 12.60 2.62
N MET A 369 -5.88 11.48 1.89
CA MET A 369 -5.34 11.33 0.54
C MET A 369 -6.04 12.24 -0.48
N MET A 370 -7.34 12.51 -0.31
CA MET A 370 -8.07 13.49 -1.11
C MET A 370 -7.71 14.94 -0.77
N TYR A 371 -7.38 15.24 0.49
CA TYR A 371 -7.05 16.59 0.93
C TYR A 371 -5.59 16.99 0.67
N ALA A 372 -4.64 16.06 0.76
CA ALA A 372 -3.22 16.39 0.63
C ALA A 372 -2.87 17.07 -0.71
N PRO A 373 -3.28 16.58 -1.90
CA PRO A 373 -3.00 17.24 -3.16
C PRO A 373 -3.62 18.64 -3.31
N ARG A 374 -4.66 18.95 -2.53
CA ARG A 374 -5.39 20.22 -2.58
C ARG A 374 -4.79 21.31 -1.70
N CYS A 375 -3.80 20.97 -0.88
CA CYS A 375 -3.05 21.96 -0.11
C CYS A 375 -2.01 22.69 -0.96
N VAL A 376 -1.82 22.30 -2.22
CA VAL A 376 -0.85 22.87 -3.16
C VAL A 376 -1.51 23.25 -4.49
N PRO A 377 -0.90 24.14 -5.29
CA PRO A 377 -1.34 24.42 -6.65
C PRO A 377 -1.40 23.14 -7.51
N HIS A 378 -2.26 23.14 -8.52
CA HIS A 378 -2.52 21.98 -9.39
C HIS A 378 -1.23 21.41 -10.02
N ARG A 379 -0.29 22.28 -10.43
CA ARG A 379 1.06 21.92 -10.93
C ARG A 379 1.87 21.02 -9.99
N HIS A 380 1.64 21.11 -8.67
CA HIS A 380 2.37 20.35 -7.65
C HIS A 380 1.54 19.24 -7.00
N SER A 381 0.29 19.07 -7.44
CA SER A 381 -0.65 18.07 -6.92
C SER A 381 -0.09 16.64 -7.03
N ALA A 382 0.58 16.32 -8.15
CA ALA A 382 1.18 15.00 -8.37
C ALA A 382 2.23 14.66 -7.30
N THR A 383 3.12 15.62 -6.99
CA THR A 383 4.13 15.47 -5.95
C THR A 383 3.50 15.31 -4.57
N ALA A 384 2.46 16.09 -4.27
CA ALA A 384 1.71 15.97 -3.02
C ALA A 384 1.01 14.61 -2.89
N GLY A 385 0.42 14.08 -3.96
CA GLY A 385 -0.17 12.74 -4.01
C GLY A 385 0.85 11.63 -3.79
N MET A 386 2.02 11.74 -4.44
CA MET A 386 3.14 10.81 -4.24
C MET A 386 3.67 10.85 -2.80
N MET A 387 3.81 12.04 -2.19
CA MET A 387 4.19 12.20 -0.79
C MET A 387 3.16 11.60 0.18
N ALA A 388 1.87 11.84 -0.07
CA ALA A 388 0.78 11.28 0.72
C ALA A 388 0.77 9.75 0.66
N CYS A 389 1.01 9.18 -0.52
CA CYS A 389 1.16 7.74 -0.71
C CYS A 389 2.36 7.18 0.08
N LEU A 390 3.51 7.87 0.04
CA LEU A 390 4.69 7.49 0.84
C LEU A 390 4.39 7.49 2.34
N ALA A 391 3.66 8.51 2.83
CA ALA A 391 3.29 8.60 4.24
C ALA A 391 2.43 7.43 4.75
N LEU A 392 1.74 6.68 3.88
CA LEU A 392 0.99 5.48 4.26
C LEU A 392 1.90 4.34 4.74
N LEU A 393 3.13 4.27 4.21
CA LEU A 393 4.04 3.14 4.41
C LEU A 393 5.20 3.45 5.37
N LEU A 394 5.36 4.71 5.81
CA LEU A 394 6.42 5.17 6.72
C LEU A 394 6.31 4.64 8.18
N VAL A 395 5.43 3.68 8.44
CA VAL A 395 5.22 3.08 9.77
C VAL A 395 6.23 1.96 10.06
N PHE A 396 6.87 1.42 9.01
CA PHE A 396 7.89 0.37 9.09
C PHE A 396 9.28 0.97 8.86
#